data_AF-A0A955V2Y7-F1
#
_entry.id   AF-A0A955V2Y7-F1
#
_cell.length_a   1.000
_cell.length_b   1.000
_cell.length_c   1.000
_cell.angle_alpha   90.00
_cell.angle_beta   90.00
_cell.angle_gamma   90.00
#
_symmetry.space_group_name_H-M   'P 1'
#
loop_
_entity.id
_entity.type
_entity.pdbx_description
1 polymer ?
#
loop_
_entity_poly.entity_id
_entity_poly.type
_entity_poly.pdbx_seq_one_letter_code
_entity_poly.pdbx_strand_id
1 'polypeptide(L)'
;RWLVDALAGERPDVDVAQLGTGAELDGVESFDWILVPDLCLRLELADLAGAPTATPPVERALALARAHGFVFSSGWPFFVPRILGVAATARADWDAAERAFANAELIATRERAPFELARTCLDRARMLVSRDAPGDRPRAAELLAREPVSLLHACDSLLSERAARLREFLER
;
A
#
# COMPACT_ATOMS: atom_id res chain seq x y z
N ARG A 1 13.26 4.21 -12.15
CA ARG A 1 12.90 5.61 -12.50
C ARG A 1 11.43 5.87 -12.21
N TRP A 2 10.52 5.03 -12.71
CA TRP A 2 9.07 5.16 -12.51
C TRP A 2 8.60 5.41 -11.08
N LEU A 3 9.13 4.73 -10.05
CA LEU A 3 8.70 5.01 -8.68
C LEU A 3 9.12 6.40 -8.19
N VAL A 4 10.33 6.84 -8.54
CA VAL A 4 10.82 8.19 -8.18
C VAL A 4 9.94 9.24 -8.86
N ASP A 5 9.64 9.03 -10.14
CA ASP A 5 8.77 9.91 -10.92
C ASP A 5 7.33 9.90 -10.34
N ALA A 6 6.77 8.74 -10.01
CA ALA A 6 5.45 8.60 -9.34
C ALA A 6 5.38 9.33 -7.99
N LEU A 7 6.42 9.19 -7.17
CA LEU A 7 6.48 9.82 -5.86
C LEU A 7 6.70 11.34 -5.97
N ALA A 8 7.38 11.80 -7.02
CA ALA A 8 7.52 13.20 -7.37
C ALA A 8 6.25 13.80 -8.01
N GLY A 9 5.15 13.03 -8.08
CA GLY A 9 3.87 13.50 -8.63
C GLY A 9 3.77 13.41 -10.16
N GLU A 10 4.82 12.94 -10.84
CA GLU A 10 4.73 12.62 -12.25
C GLU A 10 3.86 11.36 -12.43
N ARG A 11 3.13 11.26 -13.54
CA ARG A 11 2.44 10.02 -13.89
C ARG A 11 3.36 9.18 -14.76
N PRO A 12 4.13 8.23 -14.20
CA PRO A 12 4.84 7.30 -15.05
C PRO A 12 3.83 6.50 -15.85
N ASP A 13 4.09 6.38 -17.15
CA ASP A 13 3.46 5.35 -17.98
C ASP A 13 4.07 4.00 -17.56
N VAL A 14 3.51 3.43 -16.49
CA VAL A 14 3.97 2.15 -15.93
C VAL A 14 3.44 1.05 -16.82
N ASP A 15 4.31 0.52 -17.67
CA ASP A 15 4.04 -0.71 -18.40
C ASP A 15 3.99 -1.87 -17.41
N VAL A 16 2.78 -2.27 -17.04
CA VAL A 16 2.51 -3.41 -16.14
C VAL A 16 3.08 -4.72 -16.65
N ALA A 17 3.32 -4.87 -17.96
CA ALA A 17 4.01 -6.05 -18.50
C ALA A 17 5.49 -6.09 -18.07
N GLN A 18 6.10 -4.94 -17.79
CA GLN A 18 7.50 -4.82 -17.35
C GLN A 18 7.68 -4.99 -15.84
N LEU A 19 6.59 -4.98 -15.05
CA LEU A 19 6.65 -5.27 -13.61
C LEU A 19 6.96 -6.74 -13.31
N GLY A 20 6.76 -7.62 -14.30
CA GLY A 20 6.85 -9.07 -14.13
C GLY A 20 5.70 -9.62 -13.28
N THR A 21 5.26 -10.84 -13.58
CA THR A 21 4.15 -11.50 -12.86
C THR A 21 4.60 -12.10 -11.52
N GLY A 22 5.91 -12.16 -11.27
CA GLY A 22 6.47 -12.89 -10.16
C GLY A 22 6.34 -14.40 -10.29
N ALA A 23 6.04 -14.94 -11.49
CA ALA A 23 5.91 -16.38 -11.71
C ALA A 23 7.19 -17.15 -11.32
N GLU A 24 8.35 -16.49 -11.38
CA GLU A 24 9.63 -17.01 -10.88
C GLU A 24 9.68 -17.25 -9.36
N LEU A 25 8.70 -16.72 -8.63
CA LEU A 25 8.55 -16.87 -7.17
C LEU A 25 7.59 -18.00 -6.78
N ASP A 26 6.95 -18.67 -7.75
CA ASP A 26 6.06 -19.79 -7.46
C ASP A 26 6.83 -21.00 -6.94
N GLY A 27 6.42 -21.51 -5.78
CA GLY A 27 7.07 -22.65 -5.12
C GLY A 27 8.37 -22.29 -4.38
N VAL A 28 8.69 -21.01 -4.22
CA VAL A 28 9.85 -20.59 -3.43
C VAL A 28 9.57 -20.81 -1.94
N GLU A 29 10.25 -21.80 -1.36
CA GLU A 29 10.18 -22.14 0.08
C GLU A 29 11.21 -21.37 0.92
N SER A 30 12.23 -20.75 0.30
CA SER A 30 13.29 -20.00 0.98
C SER A 30 13.38 -18.58 0.48
N PHE A 31 13.55 -17.63 1.39
CA PHE A 31 13.45 -16.21 1.12
C PHE A 31 14.82 -15.52 1.11
N ASP A 32 15.12 -14.77 0.05
CA ASP A 32 16.28 -13.87 -0.01
C ASP A 32 15.85 -12.43 0.36
N TRP A 33 16.37 -11.95 1.49
CA TRP A 33 16.03 -10.62 2.02
C TRP A 33 16.46 -9.47 1.11
N ILE A 34 17.41 -9.70 0.20
CA ILE A 34 17.82 -8.71 -0.80
C ILE A 34 16.67 -8.40 -1.78
N LEU A 35 15.71 -9.31 -1.95
CA LEU A 35 14.61 -9.14 -2.90
C LEU A 35 13.41 -8.35 -2.35
N VAL A 36 13.29 -8.17 -1.02
CA VAL A 36 12.16 -7.45 -0.41
C VAL A 36 11.90 -6.07 -1.01
N PRO A 37 12.92 -5.21 -1.24
CA PRO A 37 12.69 -3.90 -1.82
C PRO A 37 12.05 -3.98 -3.21
N ASP A 38 12.49 -4.93 -4.04
CA ASP A 38 11.95 -5.15 -5.39
C ASP A 38 10.51 -5.67 -5.35
N LEU A 39 10.23 -6.64 -4.48
CA LEU A 39 8.88 -7.18 -4.30
C LEU A 39 7.89 -6.09 -3.86
N CYS A 40 8.29 -5.27 -2.89
CA CYS A 40 7.48 -4.13 -2.44
C CYS A 40 7.28 -3.09 -3.55
N LEU A 41 8.33 -2.80 -4.33
CA LEU A 41 8.27 -1.89 -5.47
C LEU A 41 7.26 -2.35 -6.52
N ARG A 42 7.25 -3.64 -6.87
CA ARG A 42 6.31 -4.20 -7.86
C ARG A 42 4.86 -4.05 -7.41
N LEU A 43 4.56 -4.30 -6.13
CA LEU A 43 3.20 -4.08 -5.60
C LEU A 43 2.79 -2.61 -5.59
N GLU A 44 3.69 -1.71 -5.19
CA GLU A 44 3.39 -0.28 -5.18
C GLU A 44 3.13 0.23 -6.60
N LEU A 45 3.94 -0.19 -7.58
CA LEU A 45 3.73 0.17 -8.98
C LEU A 45 2.45 -0.44 -9.57
N ALA A 46 2.11 -1.68 -9.20
CA ALA A 46 0.86 -2.32 -9.63
C ALA A 46 -0.38 -1.60 -9.07
N ASP A 47 -0.35 -1.14 -7.81
CA ASP A 47 -1.42 -0.30 -7.23
C ASP A 47 -1.51 1.07 -7.93
N LEU A 48 -0.37 1.68 -8.24
CA LEU A 48 -0.32 2.94 -8.96
C LEU A 48 -0.88 2.82 -10.38
N ALA A 49 -0.62 1.70 -11.05
CA ALA A 49 -1.12 1.42 -12.40
C ALA A 49 -2.57 0.90 -12.43
N GLY A 50 -3.17 0.61 -11.26
CA GLY A 50 -4.51 0.02 -11.19
C GLY A 50 -4.60 -1.43 -11.68
N ALA A 51 -3.48 -2.18 -11.63
CA ALA A 51 -3.39 -3.57 -12.07
C ALA A 51 -2.89 -4.54 -10.98
N PRO A 52 -3.50 -4.56 -9.78
CA PRO A 52 -2.96 -5.29 -8.65
C PRO A 52 -3.18 -6.82 -8.71
N THR A 53 -3.94 -7.34 -9.69
CA THR A 53 -4.15 -8.78 -9.89
C THR A 53 -2.95 -9.50 -10.51
N ALA A 54 -1.95 -8.77 -10.98
CA ALA A 54 -0.77 -9.32 -11.64
C ALA A 54 0.33 -9.81 -10.67
N THR A 55 0.13 -9.70 -9.36
CA THR A 55 1.18 -9.89 -8.34
C THR A 55 0.95 -10.95 -7.25
N PRO A 56 0.04 -11.96 -7.34
CA PRO A 56 -0.14 -12.95 -6.27
C PRO A 56 1.15 -13.68 -5.80
N PRO A 57 2.09 -14.06 -6.66
CA PRO A 57 3.36 -14.65 -6.22
C PRO A 57 4.22 -13.69 -5.38
N VAL A 58 4.23 -12.40 -5.76
CA VAL A 58 4.94 -11.34 -5.05
C VAL A 58 4.37 -11.12 -3.65
N GLU A 59 3.04 -11.15 -3.51
CA GLU A 59 2.37 -11.06 -2.21
C GLU A 59 2.77 -12.21 -1.27
N ARG A 60 2.79 -13.45 -1.78
CA ARG A 60 3.21 -14.63 -0.99
C ARG A 60 4.64 -14.49 -0.48
N ALA A 61 5.56 -14.05 -1.34
CA ALA A 61 6.95 -13.84 -0.95
C ALA A 61 7.11 -12.78 0.15
N LEU A 62 6.33 -11.69 0.10
CA LEU A 62 6.32 -10.67 1.17
C LEU A 62 5.63 -11.15 2.46
N ALA A 63 4.61 -12.01 2.36
CA ALA A 63 4.02 -12.64 3.53
C ALA A 63 5.04 -13.54 4.27
N LEU A 64 5.86 -14.27 3.52
CA LEU A 64 6.97 -15.06 4.07
C LEU A 64 8.03 -14.15 4.72
N ALA A 65 8.44 -13.07 4.04
CA ALA A 65 9.35 -12.05 4.61
C ALA A 65 8.84 -11.54 5.96
N ARG A 66 7.54 -11.23 6.04
CA ARG A 66 6.89 -10.75 7.25
C ARG A 66 6.90 -11.79 8.36
N ALA A 67 6.67 -13.06 8.05
CA ALA A 67 6.76 -14.16 9.01
C ALA A 67 8.17 -14.29 9.61
N HIS A 68 9.21 -13.89 8.87
CA HIS A 68 10.59 -13.80 9.35
C HIS A 68 10.95 -12.48 10.06
N GLY A 69 9.96 -11.63 10.37
CA GLY A 69 10.15 -10.44 11.19
C GLY A 69 10.51 -9.16 10.43
N PHE A 70 10.48 -9.18 9.08
CA PHE A 70 10.71 -7.97 8.31
C PHE A 70 9.60 -6.94 8.54
N VAL A 71 10.03 -5.70 8.81
CA VAL A 71 9.15 -4.53 9.01
C VAL A 71 9.41 -3.49 7.94
N PHE A 72 10.70 -3.28 7.63
CA PHE A 72 11.20 -2.40 6.58
C PHE A 72 12.16 -3.17 5.68
N SER A 73 12.16 -2.84 4.39
CA SER A 73 13.18 -3.27 3.46
C SER A 73 14.43 -2.38 3.52
N SER A 74 15.61 -2.98 3.31
CA SER A 74 16.88 -2.26 3.21
C SER A 74 17.01 -1.56 1.86
N GLY A 75 17.57 -0.35 1.81
CA GLY A 75 17.82 0.38 0.56
C GLY A 75 16.65 1.25 0.07
N TRP A 76 15.43 0.97 0.54
CA TRP A 76 14.23 1.82 0.40
C TRP A 76 13.19 1.33 1.42
N PRO A 77 12.74 2.12 2.41
CA PRO A 77 11.90 1.60 3.50
C PRO A 77 10.44 1.45 3.06
N PHE A 78 10.10 0.36 2.39
CA PHE A 78 8.71 -0.03 2.23
C PHE A 78 8.16 -0.57 3.55
N PHE A 79 6.98 -0.11 3.93
CA PHE A 79 6.32 -0.55 5.15
C PHE A 79 5.48 -1.79 4.88
N VAL A 80 6.08 -2.96 5.12
CA VAL A 80 5.52 -4.28 4.73
C VAL A 80 4.09 -4.50 5.24
N PRO A 81 3.72 -4.19 6.51
CA PRO A 81 2.35 -4.33 6.98
C PRO A 81 1.31 -3.56 6.14
N ARG A 82 1.64 -2.36 5.68
CA ARG A 82 0.75 -1.55 4.83
C ARG A 82 0.59 -2.18 3.45
N ILE A 83 1.70 -2.62 2.85
CA ILE A 83 1.71 -3.24 1.51
C ILE A 83 0.83 -4.51 1.48
N LEU A 84 0.86 -5.32 2.53
CA LEU A 84 -0.03 -6.49 2.65
C LEU A 84 -1.51 -6.09 2.68
N GLY A 85 -1.86 -4.97 3.29
CA GLY A 85 -3.23 -4.43 3.28
C GLY A 85 -3.68 -4.00 1.89
N VAL A 86 -2.79 -3.36 1.13
CA VAL A 86 -3.03 -2.99 -0.28
C VAL A 86 -3.27 -4.23 -1.14
N ALA A 87 -2.42 -5.25 -1.00
CA ALA A 87 -2.57 -6.50 -1.75
C ALA A 87 -3.88 -7.24 -1.41
N ALA A 88 -4.24 -7.33 -0.13
CA ALA A 88 -5.50 -7.94 0.29
C ALA A 88 -6.73 -7.15 -0.22
N THR A 89 -6.66 -5.80 -0.20
CA THR A 89 -7.70 -4.92 -0.75
C THR A 89 -7.93 -5.21 -2.24
N ALA A 90 -6.85 -5.37 -3.01
CA ALA A 90 -6.92 -5.68 -4.42
C ALA A 90 -7.57 -7.04 -4.73
N ARG A 91 -7.46 -8.00 -3.81
CA ARG A 91 -8.12 -9.31 -3.90
C ARG A 91 -9.55 -9.32 -3.34
N ALA A 92 -10.07 -8.17 -2.92
CA ALA A 92 -11.34 -8.05 -2.18
C ALA A 92 -11.40 -8.91 -0.91
N ASP A 93 -10.23 -9.24 -0.33
CA ASP A 93 -10.11 -9.99 0.92
C ASP A 93 -10.15 -9.00 2.09
N TRP A 94 -11.35 -8.49 2.36
CA TRP A 94 -11.58 -7.36 3.28
C TRP A 94 -11.12 -7.66 4.70
N ASP A 95 -11.27 -8.90 5.14
CA ASP A 95 -10.85 -9.32 6.47
C ASP A 95 -9.32 -9.34 6.60
N ALA A 96 -8.61 -9.82 5.58
CA ALA A 96 -7.15 -9.76 5.56
C ALA A 96 -6.65 -8.31 5.46
N ALA A 97 -7.30 -7.49 4.63
CA ALA A 97 -6.95 -6.08 4.48
C ALA A 97 -7.10 -5.30 5.79
N GLU A 98 -8.23 -5.47 6.48
CA GLU A 98 -8.51 -4.80 7.75
C GLU A 98 -7.49 -5.20 8.84
N ARG A 99 -7.14 -6.48 8.93
CA ARG A 99 -6.09 -6.96 9.86
C ARG A 99 -4.72 -6.37 9.53
N ALA A 100 -4.36 -6.33 8.24
CA ALA A 100 -3.07 -5.81 7.80
C ALA A 100 -2.96 -4.30 8.07
N PHE A 101 -3.99 -3.52 7.75
CA PHE A 101 -4.00 -2.08 8.03
C PHE A 101 -4.05 -1.76 9.52
N ALA A 102 -4.78 -2.53 10.34
CA ALA A 102 -4.77 -2.36 11.79
C ALA A 102 -3.38 -2.62 12.38
N ASN A 103 -2.69 -3.66 11.92
CA ASN A 103 -1.31 -3.94 12.33
C ASN A 103 -0.32 -2.86 11.84
N ALA A 104 -0.49 -2.37 10.61
CA ALA A 104 0.30 -1.27 10.06
C ALA A 104 0.15 0.01 10.89
N GLU A 105 -1.08 0.36 11.25
CA GLU A 105 -1.37 1.52 12.09
C GLU A 105 -0.73 1.39 13.48
N LEU A 106 -0.86 0.21 14.12
CA LEU A 106 -0.25 -0.07 15.41
C LEU A 106 1.27 0.12 15.38
N ILE A 107 1.94 -0.45 14.37
CA ILE A 107 3.39 -0.36 14.24
C ILE A 107 3.83 1.06 13.91
N ALA A 108 3.20 1.73 12.94
CA ALA A 108 3.57 3.09 12.56
C ALA A 108 3.39 4.08 13.73
N THR A 109 2.37 3.87 14.56
CA THR A 109 2.16 4.64 15.79
C THR A 109 3.27 4.36 16.81
N ARG A 110 3.56 3.08 17.09
CA ARG A 110 4.60 2.66 18.04
C ARG A 110 5.98 3.18 17.65
N GLU A 111 6.33 3.09 16.37
CA GLU A 111 7.62 3.50 15.82
C GLU A 111 7.69 5.00 15.51
N ARG A 112 6.62 5.77 15.78
CA ARG A 112 6.53 7.21 15.46
C ARG A 112 6.90 7.49 14.00
N ALA A 113 6.32 6.73 13.09
CA ALA A 113 6.50 6.85 11.64
C ALA A 113 5.30 7.58 11.00
N PRO A 114 5.22 8.91 11.06
CA PRO A 114 4.02 9.66 10.70
C PRO A 114 3.64 9.55 9.22
N PHE A 115 4.63 9.47 8.31
CA PHE A 115 4.36 9.27 6.88
C PHE A 115 3.76 7.90 6.58
N GLU A 116 4.23 6.85 7.24
CA GLU A 116 3.67 5.51 7.06
C GLU A 116 2.29 5.36 7.72
N LEU A 117 2.07 6.06 8.83
CA LEU A 117 0.74 6.18 9.44
C LEU A 117 -0.24 6.89 8.48
N ALA A 118 0.20 7.98 7.84
CA ALA A 118 -0.59 8.72 6.86
C ALA A 118 -0.98 7.86 5.66
N ARG A 119 0.00 7.17 5.05
CA ARG A 119 -0.21 6.25 3.92
C ARG A 119 -1.15 5.10 4.30
N THR A 120 -0.97 4.52 5.48
CA THR A 120 -1.86 3.48 6.01
C THR A 120 -3.30 3.97 6.15
N CYS A 121 -3.51 5.18 6.67
CA CYS A 121 -4.86 5.76 6.79
C CYS A 121 -5.51 5.99 5.42
N LEU A 122 -4.75 6.51 4.45
CA LEU A 122 -5.23 6.72 3.08
C LEU A 122 -5.61 5.39 2.41
N ASP A 123 -4.74 4.39 2.45
CA ASP A 123 -4.99 3.09 1.81
C ASP A 123 -6.15 2.33 2.47
N ARG A 124 -6.29 2.43 3.80
CA ARG A 124 -7.45 1.86 4.52
C ARG A 124 -8.76 2.59 4.19
N ALA A 125 -8.73 3.92 4.05
CA ALA A 125 -9.90 4.68 3.61
C ALA A 125 -10.33 4.27 2.18
N ARG A 126 -9.36 4.05 1.27
CA ARG A 126 -9.62 3.52 -0.08
C ARG A 126 -10.25 2.13 -0.03
N MET A 127 -9.74 1.25 0.84
CA MET A 127 -10.31 -0.09 1.03
C MET A 127 -11.77 -0.02 1.51
N LEU A 128 -12.07 0.79 2.52
CA LEU A 128 -13.44 0.98 3.03
C LEU A 128 -14.39 1.47 1.93
N VAL A 129 -13.96 2.45 1.13
CA VAL A 129 -14.73 2.93 -0.02
C VAL A 129 -14.93 1.83 -1.07
N SER A 130 -13.93 0.97 -1.29
CA SER A 130 -14.04 -0.13 -2.26
C SER A 130 -14.94 -1.27 -1.77
N ARG A 131 -14.98 -1.50 -0.44
CA ARG A 131 -15.83 -2.49 0.20
C ARG A 131 -17.31 -2.07 0.24
N ASP A 132 -17.56 -0.77 0.41
CA ASP A 132 -18.88 -0.12 0.39
C ASP A 132 -19.93 -0.78 1.31
N ALA A 133 -19.51 -1.26 2.49
CA ALA A 133 -20.42 -1.80 3.49
C ALA A 133 -21.06 -0.67 4.35
N PRO A 134 -22.21 -0.93 5.02
CA PRO A 134 -22.80 0.04 5.93
C PRO A 134 -21.80 0.53 7.00
N GLY A 135 -21.61 1.85 7.08
CA GLY A 135 -20.67 2.48 8.01
C GLY A 135 -19.25 2.72 7.45
N ASP A 136 -18.95 2.23 6.24
CA ASP A 136 -17.62 2.39 5.65
C ASP A 136 -17.32 3.82 5.21
N ARG A 137 -18.29 4.49 4.57
CA ARG A 137 -18.11 5.87 4.11
C ARG A 137 -17.80 6.84 5.27
N PRO A 138 -18.55 6.86 6.40
CA PRO A 138 -18.19 7.67 7.56
C PRO A 138 -16.79 7.34 8.10
N ARG A 139 -16.45 6.06 8.22
CA ARG A 139 -15.15 5.63 8.76
C ARG A 139 -13.99 5.98 7.84
N ALA A 140 -14.19 5.94 6.52
CA ALA A 140 -13.24 6.40 5.53
C ALA A 140 -12.99 7.91 5.65
N ALA A 141 -14.06 8.70 5.83
CA ALA A 141 -13.96 10.14 6.05
C ALA A 141 -13.18 10.48 7.34
N GLU A 142 -13.46 9.77 8.44
CA GLU A 142 -12.73 9.92 9.70
C GLU A 142 -11.23 9.65 9.53
N LEU A 143 -10.86 8.60 8.80
CA LEU A 143 -9.45 8.30 8.53
C LEU A 143 -8.76 9.41 7.72
N LEU A 144 -9.44 9.98 6.73
CA LEU A 144 -8.90 11.05 5.88
C LEU A 144 -8.81 12.41 6.58
N ALA A 145 -9.55 12.60 7.68
CA ALA A 145 -9.51 13.80 8.52
C ALA A 145 -8.36 13.77 9.56
N ARG A 146 -7.67 12.64 9.73
CA ARG A 146 -6.58 12.52 10.71
C ARG A 146 -5.38 13.38 10.33
N GLU A 147 -4.76 13.99 11.33
CA GLU A 147 -3.61 14.87 11.19
C GLU A 147 -2.45 14.26 10.38
N PRO A 148 -2.07 12.97 10.54
CA PRO A 148 -1.04 12.36 9.70
C PRO A 148 -1.36 12.42 8.21
N VAL A 149 -2.62 12.31 7.79
CA VAL A 149 -3.01 12.40 6.36
C VAL A 149 -2.78 13.82 5.82
N SER A 150 -2.86 14.85 6.67
CA SER A 150 -2.53 16.22 6.28
C SER A 150 -1.04 16.39 5.92
N LEU A 151 -0.16 15.53 6.46
CA LEU A 151 1.27 15.53 6.13
C LEU A 151 1.55 15.13 4.68
N LEU A 152 0.64 14.40 4.03
CA LEU A 152 0.79 14.08 2.61
C LEU A 152 0.82 15.36 1.77
N HIS A 153 -0.01 16.36 2.12
CA HIS A 153 -0.07 17.66 1.43
C HIS A 153 1.25 18.42 1.47
N ALA A 154 2.08 18.21 2.49
CA ALA A 154 3.38 18.87 2.62
C ALA A 154 4.42 18.36 1.60
N CYS A 155 4.15 17.22 0.95
CA CYS A 155 5.09 16.58 0.03
C CYS A 155 4.76 16.75 -1.46
N ASP A 156 3.76 17.57 -1.82
CA ASP A 156 3.30 17.84 -3.20
C ASP A 156 3.36 16.59 -4.10
N SER A 157 2.69 15.54 -3.64
CA SER A 157 2.84 14.17 -4.17
C SER A 157 1.52 13.63 -4.72
N LEU A 158 1.61 12.61 -5.57
CA LEU A 158 0.45 11.85 -6.07
C LEU A 158 -0.47 11.32 -4.94
N LEU A 159 0.08 11.13 -3.74
CA LEU A 159 -0.68 10.70 -2.57
C LEU A 159 -1.64 11.79 -2.06
N SER A 160 -1.24 13.07 -2.15
CA SER A 160 -2.08 14.23 -1.81
C SER A 160 -3.26 14.35 -2.78
N GLU A 161 -3.02 14.17 -4.08
CA GLU A 161 -4.09 14.14 -5.09
C GLU A 161 -5.06 13.00 -4.83
N ARG A 162 -4.55 11.80 -4.54
CA ARG A 162 -5.39 10.63 -4.22
C ARG A 162 -6.25 10.88 -2.99
N ALA A 163 -5.68 11.45 -1.93
CA ALA A 163 -6.42 11.82 -0.73
C ALA A 163 -7.51 12.86 -1.03
N ALA A 164 -7.21 13.88 -1.82
CA ALA A 164 -8.18 14.92 -2.20
C ALA A 164 -9.36 14.35 -3.02
N ARG A 165 -9.08 13.54 -4.05
CA ARG A 165 -10.12 12.89 -4.85
C ARG A 165 -11.02 11.98 -4.02
N LEU A 166 -10.44 11.25 -3.06
CA LEU A 166 -11.21 10.37 -2.19
C LEU A 166 -12.12 11.15 -1.24
N ARG A 167 -11.67 12.30 -0.71
CA ARG A 167 -12.53 13.19 0.10
C ARG A 167 -13.70 13.71 -0.74
N GLU A 168 -13.42 14.23 -1.94
CA GLU A 168 -14.46 14.73 -2.84
C GLU A 168 -15.50 13.64 -3.17
N PHE A 169 -15.07 12.39 -3.37
CA PHE A 169 -15.97 11.27 -3.60
C PHE A 169 -16.88 10.96 -2.41
N LEU A 170 -16.38 11.15 -1.18
CA LEU A 170 -17.12 10.87 0.06
C LEU A 170 -18.14 11.97 0.42
N GLU A 171 -17.92 13.20 -0.07
CA GLU A 171 -18.80 14.37 0.15
C GLU A 171 -20.01 14.41 -0.80
N ARG A 172 -20.02 13.57 -1.83
CA ARG A 172 -21.15 13.36 -2.76
C ARG A 172 -22.10 12.28 -2.24
#